data_AF-A0ABD1JE26-F1
#
_entry.id   AF-A0ABD1JE26-F1
#
_cell.length_a   1.000
_cell.length_b   1.000
_cell.length_c   1.000
_cell.angle_alpha   90.00
_cell.angle_beta   90.00
_cell.angle_gamma   90.00
#
_symmetry.space_group_name_H-M   'P 1'
#
loop_
_entity.id
_entity.type
_entity.pdbx_description
1 polymer ?
#
loop_
_entity_poly.entity_id
_entity_poly.type
_entity_poly.pdbx_seq_one_letter_code
_entity_poly.pdbx_strand_id
1 'polypeptide(L)'
;MAFSRSHLSSPANKPNSVFERGDTARKLERGGSRGPGSLVVKTSAPGNSCDSPQRTRHLEGVLNKYTNLLQGWQNRYFVLDVEQAQLHYFVNDHSKSQKPRGSLPLSGASVVPHDELPHMFCIYASNGEIFKLRASDAREQQLWMTQLQHCTRRHSDVSAKVLQPTQIRTQ
;
A
#
# COMPACT_ATOMS: atom_id res chain seq x y z
N MET A 1 -40.96 18.08 43.29
CA MET A 1 -40.04 19.11 43.82
C MET A 1 -38.63 18.79 43.36
N ALA A 2 -37.95 19.80 42.81
CA ALA A 2 -36.52 19.99 42.53
C ALA A 2 -35.67 18.79 42.02
N PHE A 3 -35.27 18.78 40.74
CA PHE A 3 -34.06 19.41 40.16
C PHE A 3 -32.74 18.96 40.81
N SER A 4 -31.86 18.34 40.01
CA SER A 4 -30.51 18.88 39.76
C SER A 4 -29.82 18.13 38.63
N ARG A 5 -29.57 18.87 37.54
CA ARG A 5 -28.58 18.57 36.50
C ARG A 5 -27.19 18.88 37.04
N SER A 6 -26.23 18.01 36.80
CA SER A 6 -24.80 18.33 36.92
C SER A 6 -24.16 18.25 35.54
N HIS A 7 -24.07 19.42 34.90
CA HIS A 7 -23.14 19.69 33.81
C HIS A 7 -21.72 19.62 34.35
N LEU A 8 -20.84 18.81 33.76
CA LEU A 8 -19.40 18.96 33.91
C LEU A 8 -18.83 19.72 32.71
N SER A 9 -18.07 20.75 33.05
CA SER A 9 -17.41 21.74 32.23
C SER A 9 -16.16 21.21 31.52
N SER A 10 -16.05 21.52 30.22
CA SER A 10 -14.78 21.75 29.51
C SER A 10 -14.05 22.95 30.12
N PRO A 11 -12.70 23.00 30.14
CA PRO A 11 -11.92 23.51 29.00
C PRO A 11 -10.59 22.72 28.82
N ALA A 12 -9.75 22.81 27.78
CA ALA A 12 -9.21 24.00 27.15
C ALA A 12 -8.53 23.64 25.83
N ASN A 13 -8.70 24.55 24.88
CA ASN A 13 -8.05 24.66 23.58
C ASN A 13 -6.55 24.94 23.76
N LYS A 14 -5.66 24.16 23.10
CA LYS A 14 -4.22 24.45 23.02
C LYS A 14 -3.95 25.21 21.72
N PRO A 15 -3.52 26.48 21.75
CA PRO A 15 -3.10 27.18 20.55
C PRO A 15 -1.68 26.76 20.09
N ASN A 16 -1.55 26.55 18.78
CA ASN A 16 -0.29 26.38 18.06
C ASN A 16 0.64 27.59 18.29
N SER A 17 1.89 27.31 18.66
CA SER A 17 2.95 28.31 18.76
C SER A 17 3.46 28.66 17.36
N VAL A 18 3.18 29.90 16.95
CA VAL A 18 3.79 30.60 15.81
C VAL A 18 5.27 30.84 16.12
N PHE A 19 6.15 30.48 15.18
CA PHE A 19 7.57 30.84 15.20
C PHE A 19 7.76 32.03 14.26
N GLU A 20 8.09 33.20 14.83
CA GLU A 20 8.45 34.44 14.13
C GLU A 20 9.41 35.23 15.03
N ARG A 21 10.70 35.31 14.64
CA ARG A 21 11.49 36.55 14.54
C ARG A 21 12.97 36.26 14.27
N GLY A 22 13.59 37.05 13.38
CA GLY A 22 15.03 37.31 13.47
C GLY A 22 15.76 37.75 12.20
N ASP A 23 15.33 38.86 11.59
CA ASP A 23 16.07 39.62 10.58
C ASP A 23 17.31 40.31 11.19
N THR A 24 18.50 40.19 10.60
CA THR A 24 19.54 41.25 10.60
C THR A 24 20.50 41.10 9.42
N ALA A 25 20.52 42.12 8.57
CA ALA A 25 21.39 42.31 7.42
C ALA A 25 22.76 42.95 7.76
N ARG A 26 23.84 42.58 7.03
CA ARG A 26 25.06 43.37 6.64
C ARG A 26 25.71 42.62 5.45
N LYS A 27 25.87 43.07 4.19
CA LYS A 27 26.32 44.28 3.47
C LYS A 27 27.87 44.39 3.29
N LEU A 28 28.29 44.53 2.00
CA LEU A 28 29.59 44.94 1.36
C LEU A 28 30.69 43.86 1.21
N GLU A 29 31.59 43.81 0.21
CA GLU A 29 31.76 44.38 -1.15
C GLU A 29 32.98 43.73 -1.86
N ARG A 30 33.01 43.81 -3.21
CA ARG A 30 34.15 43.98 -4.16
C ARG A 30 35.36 43.02 -4.26
N GLY A 31 35.64 42.68 -5.53
CA GLY A 31 36.94 42.31 -6.11
C GLY A 31 36.84 41.01 -6.93
N GLY A 32 37.15 40.88 -8.23
CA GLY A 32 37.95 41.68 -9.13
C GLY A 32 39.07 40.83 -9.75
N SER A 33 38.84 40.29 -10.96
CA SER A 33 39.83 39.98 -12.03
C SER A 33 40.43 38.56 -12.21
N ARG A 34 40.06 37.99 -13.36
CA ARG A 34 40.88 37.38 -14.45
C ARG A 34 41.71 36.10 -14.19
N GLY A 35 41.34 35.06 -14.96
CA GLY A 35 42.24 34.03 -15.48
C GLY A 35 41.51 33.11 -16.48
N PRO A 36 41.99 32.94 -17.73
CA PRO A 36 41.41 31.99 -18.68
C PRO A 36 42.13 30.65 -18.59
N GLY A 37 41.37 29.56 -18.53
CA GLY A 37 41.89 28.20 -18.52
C GLY A 37 40.86 27.27 -19.13
N SER A 38 41.07 26.94 -20.40
CA SER A 38 40.42 25.85 -21.11
C SER A 38 40.39 24.58 -20.25
N LEU A 39 39.31 23.79 -20.35
CA LEU A 39 39.34 22.35 -20.63
C LEU A 39 37.96 21.71 -20.34
N VAL A 40 37.44 21.06 -21.38
CA VAL A 40 36.53 19.91 -21.41
C VAL A 40 35.09 20.06 -20.90
N VAL A 41 34.20 20.38 -21.85
CA VAL A 41 32.81 19.87 -21.82
C VAL A 41 32.87 18.35 -21.82
N LYS A 42 32.54 17.75 -20.68
CA LYS A 42 32.03 16.38 -20.59
C LYS A 42 30.61 16.47 -20.06
N THR A 43 29.68 16.81 -20.94
CA THR A 43 28.26 16.50 -20.73
C THR A 43 28.12 14.98 -20.81
N SER A 44 28.41 14.31 -19.70
CA SER A 44 27.94 12.96 -19.47
C SER A 44 26.44 13.04 -19.26
N ALA A 45 25.69 12.96 -20.34
CA ALA A 45 24.37 12.37 -20.28
C ALA A 45 24.55 10.85 -20.11
N PRO A 46 24.00 10.28 -19.03
CA PRO A 46 23.20 9.08 -19.12
C PRO A 46 21.75 9.57 -18.95
N GLY A 47 20.92 9.47 -19.98
CA GLY A 47 20.39 8.18 -20.37
C GLY A 47 18.92 8.21 -19.97
N ASN A 48 18.09 8.44 -20.98
CA ASN A 48 16.65 8.39 -20.93
C ASN A 48 16.11 7.17 -20.16
N SER A 49 15.04 7.42 -19.41
CA SER A 49 13.84 6.58 -19.32
C SER A 49 13.93 5.26 -18.56
N CYS A 50 13.31 5.23 -17.37
CA CYS A 50 12.19 4.30 -17.10
C CYS A 50 11.50 4.56 -15.75
N ASP A 51 10.92 5.74 -15.54
CA ASP A 51 9.61 5.76 -14.86
C ASP A 51 8.55 5.46 -15.92
N SER A 52 8.66 4.27 -16.51
CA SER A 52 7.47 3.64 -17.06
C SER A 52 6.64 3.25 -15.84
N PRO A 53 5.30 3.43 -15.83
CA PRO A 53 4.46 2.60 -14.99
C PRO A 53 4.61 1.20 -15.59
N GLN A 54 5.73 0.54 -15.30
CA GLN A 54 5.86 -0.88 -15.50
C GLN A 54 4.70 -1.41 -14.68
N ARG A 55 3.70 -1.88 -15.42
CA ARG A 55 2.69 -2.79 -14.92
C ARG A 55 3.48 -3.87 -14.22
N THR A 56 3.70 -3.69 -12.92
CA THR A 56 4.35 -4.70 -12.09
C THR A 56 3.38 -5.86 -12.18
N ARG A 57 3.71 -6.79 -13.07
CA ARG A 57 2.87 -7.97 -13.34
C ARG A 57 2.67 -8.78 -12.05
N HIS A 58 3.51 -8.52 -11.05
CA HIS A 58 3.49 -9.05 -9.71
C HIS A 58 3.68 -7.89 -8.73
N LEU A 59 2.73 -7.68 -7.82
CA LEU A 59 2.88 -6.73 -6.71
C LEU A 59 3.35 -7.51 -5.50
N GLU A 60 4.48 -7.14 -4.91
CA GLU A 60 5.03 -7.82 -3.74
C GLU A 60 5.55 -6.83 -2.70
N GLY A 61 5.53 -7.23 -1.43
CA GLY A 61 5.91 -6.34 -0.33
C GLY A 61 5.53 -6.88 1.05
N VAL A 62 6.02 -6.22 2.10
CA VAL A 62 5.71 -6.59 3.48
C VAL A 62 4.47 -5.85 3.96
N LEU A 63 3.48 -6.59 4.45
CA LEU A 63 2.31 -6.02 5.11
C LEU A 63 2.17 -6.58 6.53
N ASN A 64 1.55 -5.81 7.40
CA ASN A 64 1.13 -6.32 8.70
C ASN A 64 -0.16 -7.12 8.53
N LYS A 65 -0.11 -8.42 8.82
CA LYS A 65 -1.29 -9.28 8.85
C LYS A 65 -1.74 -9.48 10.29
N TYR A 66 -3.02 -9.26 10.56
CA TYR A 66 -3.61 -9.68 11.82
C TYR A 66 -3.74 -11.20 11.84
N THR A 67 -3.20 -11.82 12.88
CA THR A 67 -3.19 -13.27 13.04
C THR A 67 -4.25 -13.73 14.03
N ASN A 68 -4.10 -13.44 15.32
CA ASN A 68 -5.05 -13.74 16.40
C ASN A 68 -4.82 -12.77 17.57
N LEU A 69 -5.69 -12.77 18.60
CA LEU A 69 -5.50 -11.95 19.80
C LEU A 69 -4.15 -12.15 20.50
N LEU A 70 -3.66 -13.39 20.55
CA LEU A 70 -2.38 -13.73 21.22
C LEU A 70 -1.15 -13.30 20.41
N GLN A 71 -1.24 -13.24 19.09
CA GLN A 71 -0.10 -13.00 18.20
C GLN A 71 -0.13 -11.58 17.59
N GLY A 72 -1.31 -10.96 17.56
CA GLY A 72 -1.52 -9.62 17.04
C GLY A 72 -1.18 -9.46 15.55
N TRP A 73 -0.62 -8.29 15.25
CA TRP A 73 -0.17 -7.88 13.93
C TRP A 73 1.25 -8.35 13.66
N GLN A 74 1.44 -9.15 12.61
CA GLN A 74 2.74 -9.70 12.25
C GLN A 74 3.14 -9.23 10.85
N ASN A 75 4.40 -8.82 10.69
CA ASN A 75 4.97 -8.57 9.37
C ASN A 75 5.00 -9.88 8.57
N ARG A 76 4.37 -9.87 7.40
CA ARG A 76 4.36 -10.99 6.47
C ARG A 76 4.67 -10.47 5.09
N TYR A 77 5.42 -11.27 4.33
CA TYR A 77 5.73 -10.93 2.95
C TYR A 77 4.61 -11.42 2.05
N PHE A 78 4.00 -10.52 1.30
CA PHE A 78 2.90 -10.81 0.38
C PHE A 78 3.38 -10.74 -1.07
N VAL A 79 2.84 -11.64 -1.89
CA VAL A 79 3.06 -11.69 -3.34
C VAL A 79 1.69 -11.82 -3.99
N LEU A 80 1.34 -10.84 -4.83
CA LEU A 80 0.14 -10.84 -5.65
C LEU A 80 0.50 -11.37 -7.03
N ASP A 81 -0.11 -12.50 -7.39
CA ASP A 81 -0.14 -13.01 -8.75
C ASP A 81 -1.37 -12.45 -9.48
N VAL A 82 -1.12 -11.52 -10.42
CA VAL A 82 -2.18 -10.85 -11.18
C VAL A 82 -2.74 -11.76 -12.28
N GLU A 83 -1.97 -12.73 -12.77
CA GLU A 83 -2.38 -13.66 -13.83
C GLU A 83 -3.30 -14.75 -13.27
N GLN A 84 -3.01 -15.23 -12.07
CA GLN A 84 -3.84 -16.22 -11.37
C GLN A 84 -4.91 -15.60 -10.48
N ALA A 85 -4.88 -14.28 -10.28
CA ALA A 85 -5.71 -13.56 -9.31
C ALA A 85 -5.63 -14.20 -7.90
N GLN A 86 -4.39 -14.47 -7.46
CA GLN A 86 -4.11 -15.12 -6.18
C GLN A 86 -3.17 -14.27 -5.34
N LEU A 87 -3.46 -14.15 -4.05
CA LEU A 87 -2.60 -13.47 -3.08
C LEU A 87 -1.94 -14.49 -2.17
N HIS A 88 -0.61 -14.58 -2.24
CA HIS A 88 0.19 -15.49 -1.44
C HIS A 88 0.88 -14.74 -0.32
N TYR A 89 1.06 -15.38 0.83
CA TYR A 89 1.89 -14.81 1.89
C TYR A 89 2.89 -15.81 2.47
N PHE A 90 4.02 -15.25 2.88
CA PHE A 90 5.17 -15.95 3.42
C PHE A 90 5.54 -15.35 4.77
N VAL A 91 6.29 -16.11 5.57
CA VAL A 91 6.74 -15.65 6.88
C VAL A 91 7.66 -14.44 6.68
N ASN A 92 8.68 -14.59 5.83
CA ASN A 92 9.66 -13.58 5.44
C ASN A 92 9.97 -13.65 3.93
N ASP A 93 10.66 -12.64 3.39
CA ASP A 93 11.10 -12.59 1.98
C ASP A 93 11.98 -13.81 1.58
N HIS A 94 12.90 -14.23 2.44
CA HIS A 94 13.75 -15.42 2.20
C HIS A 94 12.96 -16.74 2.06
N SER A 95 11.70 -16.78 2.54
CA SER A 95 10.85 -17.96 2.43
C SER A 95 10.06 -18.05 1.12
N LYS A 96 10.30 -17.16 0.15
CA LYS A 96 9.69 -17.21 -1.19
C LYS A 96 9.92 -18.53 -1.95
N SER A 97 11.09 -19.15 -1.76
CA SER A 97 11.43 -20.45 -2.38
C SER A 97 10.72 -21.64 -1.69
N GLN A 98 10.16 -21.41 -0.50
CA GLN A 98 9.39 -22.41 0.23
C GLN A 98 7.90 -22.34 -0.16
N LYS A 99 7.15 -23.37 0.24
CA LYS A 99 5.69 -23.37 0.07
C LYS A 99 5.09 -22.12 0.76
N PRO A 100 4.18 -21.38 0.09
CA PRO A 100 3.49 -20.26 0.73
C PRO A 100 2.79 -20.72 2.01
N ARG A 101 2.81 -19.86 3.02
CA ARG A 101 2.18 -20.14 4.32
C ARG A 101 0.66 -20.19 4.19
N GLY A 102 0.13 -19.38 3.28
CA GLY A 102 -1.26 -19.43 2.83
C GLY A 102 -1.43 -18.68 1.51
N SER A 103 -2.53 -18.96 0.83
CA SER A 103 -2.95 -18.36 -0.43
C SER A 103 -4.41 -17.95 -0.32
N LEU A 104 -4.76 -16.80 -0.88
CA LEU A 104 -6.10 -16.25 -0.87
C LEU A 104 -6.56 -15.98 -2.31
N PRO A 105 -7.62 -16.65 -2.79
CA PRO A 105 -8.18 -16.38 -4.11
C PRO A 105 -8.83 -15.01 -4.13
N LEU A 106 -8.47 -14.20 -5.11
CA LEU A 106 -9.05 -12.88 -5.31
C LEU A 106 -10.24 -12.92 -6.27
N SER A 107 -10.49 -14.05 -6.95
CA SER A 107 -11.67 -14.24 -7.79
C SER A 107 -12.95 -14.07 -6.96
N GLY A 108 -13.69 -12.99 -7.24
CA GLY A 108 -14.90 -12.65 -6.49
C GLY A 108 -14.63 -12.16 -5.06
N ALA A 109 -13.38 -11.86 -4.70
CA ALA A 109 -13.09 -11.23 -3.41
C ALA A 109 -13.44 -9.73 -3.42
N SER A 110 -13.70 -9.17 -2.24
CA SER A 110 -13.93 -7.74 -2.04
C SER A 110 -12.83 -7.14 -1.18
N VAL A 111 -12.33 -5.96 -1.57
CA VAL A 111 -11.28 -5.24 -0.83
C VAL A 111 -11.85 -3.93 -0.32
N VAL A 112 -11.85 -3.76 1.00
CA VAL A 112 -12.51 -2.64 1.68
C VAL A 112 -11.52 -1.95 2.62
N PRO A 113 -11.39 -0.61 2.57
CA PRO A 113 -10.61 0.13 3.55
C PRO A 113 -11.22 0.01 4.95
N HIS A 114 -10.40 0.10 6.00
CA HIS A 114 -10.86 0.04 7.39
C HIS A 114 -10.35 1.25 8.17
N ASP A 115 -11.20 1.84 9.00
CA ASP A 115 -10.88 3.06 9.77
C ASP A 115 -10.41 2.79 11.21
N GLU A 116 -10.42 1.51 11.65
CA GLU A 116 -9.93 1.13 13.00
C GLU A 116 -8.48 1.55 13.25
N LEU A 117 -7.63 1.44 12.22
CA LEU A 117 -6.21 1.75 12.30
C LEU A 117 -5.75 2.47 11.02
N PRO A 118 -4.77 3.38 11.12
CA PRO A 118 -4.18 4.01 9.96
C PRO A 118 -3.66 2.98 8.95
N HIS A 119 -4.04 3.18 7.69
CA HIS A 119 -3.59 2.38 6.54
C HIS A 119 -4.04 0.91 6.58
N MET A 120 -5.14 0.63 7.29
CA MET A 120 -5.73 -0.71 7.39
C MET A 120 -6.76 -0.97 6.29
N PHE A 121 -6.82 -2.21 5.82
CA PHE A 121 -7.82 -2.68 4.87
C PHE A 121 -8.08 -4.18 5.07
N CYS A 122 -9.24 -4.62 4.61
CA CYS A 122 -9.67 -6.01 4.70
C CYS A 122 -9.94 -6.57 3.30
N ILE A 123 -9.49 -7.80 3.08
CA ILE A 123 -9.84 -8.59 1.89
C ILE A 123 -10.80 -9.69 2.33
N TYR A 124 -11.99 -9.69 1.75
CA TYR A 124 -13.04 -10.69 1.95
C TYR A 124 -13.03 -11.63 0.75
N ALA A 125 -12.49 -12.82 0.91
CA ALA A 125 -12.47 -13.80 -0.17
C ALA A 125 -13.83 -14.48 -0.36
N SER A 126 -14.06 -15.00 -1.56
CA SER A 126 -15.29 -15.71 -1.94
C SER A 126 -15.48 -17.02 -1.18
N ASN A 127 -14.41 -17.58 -0.60
CA ASN A 127 -14.44 -18.77 0.26
C ASN A 127 -14.78 -18.45 1.74
N GLY A 128 -15.04 -17.19 2.09
CA GLY A 128 -15.34 -16.74 3.44
C GLY A 128 -14.11 -16.40 4.29
N GLU A 129 -12.89 -16.56 3.77
CA GLU A 129 -11.68 -16.13 4.47
C GLU A 129 -11.54 -14.60 4.47
N ILE A 130 -11.05 -14.05 5.58
CA ILE A 130 -10.85 -12.60 5.75
C ILE A 130 -9.40 -12.31 6.10
N PHE A 131 -8.74 -11.51 5.27
CA PHE A 131 -7.39 -11.01 5.56
C PHE A 131 -7.47 -9.55 5.99
N LYS A 132 -7.25 -9.33 7.30
CA LYS A 132 -7.04 -7.99 7.86
C LYS A 132 -5.57 -7.61 7.70
N LEU A 133 -5.32 -6.59 6.90
CA LEU A 133 -3.99 -6.14 6.50
C LEU A 133 -3.80 -4.67 6.82
N ARG A 134 -2.55 -4.28 7.08
CA ARG A 134 -2.17 -2.89 7.28
C ARG A 134 -0.86 -2.63 6.55
N ALA A 135 -0.87 -1.55 5.76
CA ALA A 135 0.30 -1.06 5.04
C ALA A 135 1.15 -0.14 5.93
N SER A 136 2.38 0.15 5.49
CA SER A 136 3.27 1.07 6.18
C SER A 136 2.82 2.53 6.04
N ASP A 137 2.25 2.89 4.90
CA ASP A 137 1.77 4.24 4.60
C ASP A 137 0.50 4.24 3.71
N ALA A 138 -0.08 5.43 3.51
CA ALA A 138 -1.31 5.61 2.71
C ALA A 138 -1.10 5.29 1.23
N ARG A 139 0.10 5.54 0.69
CA ARG A 139 0.41 5.31 -0.72
C ARG A 139 0.48 3.81 -1.00
N GLU A 140 1.16 3.06 -0.15
CA GLU A 140 1.27 1.62 -0.20
C GLU A 140 -0.11 0.98 0.01
N GLN A 141 -0.90 1.44 0.98
CA GLN A 141 -2.28 0.99 1.15
C GLN A 141 -3.09 1.13 -0.14
N GLN A 142 -3.06 2.31 -0.74
CA GLN A 142 -3.79 2.59 -1.98
C GLN A 142 -3.29 1.72 -3.14
N LEU A 143 -1.97 1.53 -3.25
CA LEU A 143 -1.36 0.68 -4.27
C LEU A 143 -1.86 -0.77 -4.15
N TRP A 144 -1.79 -1.35 -2.95
CA TRP A 144 -2.27 -2.69 -2.69
C TRP A 144 -3.77 -2.82 -2.96
N MET A 145 -4.59 -1.93 -2.41
CA MET A 145 -6.04 -1.97 -2.63
C MET A 145 -6.38 -1.87 -4.11
N THR A 146 -5.76 -0.96 -4.87
CA THR A 146 -6.03 -0.77 -6.30
C THR A 146 -5.70 -2.04 -7.09
N GLN A 147 -4.53 -2.65 -6.85
CA GLN A 147 -4.14 -3.85 -7.60
C GLN A 147 -4.92 -5.09 -7.21
N LEU A 148 -5.23 -5.27 -5.93
CA LEU A 148 -6.10 -6.34 -5.48
C LEU A 148 -7.49 -6.20 -6.11
N GLN A 149 -8.07 -5.00 -6.08
CA GLN A 149 -9.35 -4.72 -6.72
C GLN A 149 -9.32 -4.96 -8.24
N HIS A 150 -8.22 -4.63 -8.92
CA HIS A 150 -8.05 -4.97 -10.34
C HIS A 150 -8.12 -6.48 -10.58
N CYS A 151 -7.46 -7.28 -9.74
CA CYS A 151 -7.49 -8.74 -9.86
C CYS A 151 -8.90 -9.31 -9.62
N THR A 152 -9.60 -8.79 -8.62
CA THR A 152 -10.95 -9.25 -8.26
C THR A 152 -11.96 -9.10 -9.40
N ARG A 153 -11.90 -7.98 -10.13
CA ARG A 153 -12.81 -7.67 -11.25
C ARG A 153 -12.49 -8.42 -12.53
N ARG A 154 -11.21 -8.69 -12.82
CA ARG A 154 -10.83 -9.35 -14.07
C ARG A 154 -11.16 -10.83 -14.08
N HIS A 155 -11.07 -11.50 -12.93
CA HIS A 155 -11.27 -12.94 -12.82
C HIS A 155 -12.69 -13.37 -12.42
N SER A 156 -13.57 -12.43 -12.05
CA SER A 156 -14.98 -12.74 -11.77
C SER A 156 -15.73 -13.28 -13.00
N ASP A 157 -15.32 -12.91 -14.21
CA ASP A 157 -15.94 -13.37 -15.46
C ASP A 157 -15.43 -14.77 -15.92
N VAL A 158 -14.17 -15.10 -15.60
CA VAL A 158 -13.52 -16.33 -16.07
C VAL A 158 -13.93 -17.55 -15.25
N SER A 159 -14.18 -17.39 -13.96
CA SER A 159 -14.58 -18.50 -13.08
C SER A 159 -15.98 -19.05 -13.37
N ALA A 160 -16.84 -18.29 -14.05
CA ALA A 160 -18.21 -18.70 -14.38
C ALA A 160 -18.29 -19.68 -15.57
N LYS A 161 -17.20 -19.88 -16.33
CA LYS A 161 -17.23 -20.72 -17.55
C LYS A 161 -16.82 -22.19 -17.36
N VAL A 162 -16.39 -22.61 -16.16
CA VAL A 162 -15.87 -23.97 -15.92
C VAL A 162 -16.94 -24.98 -15.45
N LEU A 163 -18.22 -24.61 -15.45
CA LEU A 163 -19.33 -25.52 -15.16
C LEU A 163 -20.31 -25.62 -16.34
N GLN A 164 -19.84 -26.07 -17.50
CA GLN A 164 -20.75 -26.69 -18.47
C GLN A 164 -20.53 -28.21 -18.42
N PRO A 165 -21.47 -29.01 -17.88
CA PRO A 165 -21.41 -30.45 -18.04
C PRO A 165 -21.56 -30.75 -19.53
N THR A 166 -20.52 -31.33 -20.10
CA THR A 166 -20.51 -31.88 -21.45
C THR A 166 -21.63 -32.92 -21.52
N GLN A 167 -22.77 -32.56 -22.10
CA GLN A 167 -23.82 -33.53 -22.41
C GLN A 167 -23.27 -34.46 -23.49
N ILE A 168 -22.83 -35.64 -23.07
CA ILE A 168 -22.48 -36.73 -23.99
C ILE A 168 -23.78 -37.15 -24.67
N ARG A 169 -23.90 -36.76 -25.94
CA ARG A 169 -24.90 -37.27 -26.86
C ARG A 169 -24.55 -38.71 -27.20
N THR A 170 -25.31 -39.66 -26.67
CA THR A 170 -25.30 -41.04 -27.14
C THR A 170 -26.63 -41.34 -27.82
N GLN A 171 -26.51 -42.05 -28.94
CA GLN A 171 -27.56 -42.41 -29.91
C GLN A 171 -28.68 -43.26 -29.31
#